data_AF-A0AAN4SXN2-F1
#
_entry.id   AF-A0AAN4SXN2-F1
#
_cell.length_a   1.000
_cell.length_b   1.000
_cell.length_c   1.000
_cell.angle_alpha   90.00
_cell.angle_beta   90.00
_cell.angle_gamma   90.00
#
_symmetry.space_group_name_H-M   'P 1'
#
loop_
_entity.id
_entity.type
_entity.pdbx_description
1 polymer ?
#
loop_
_entity_poly.entity_id
_entity_poly.type
_entity_poly.pdbx_seq_one_letter_code
_entity_poly.pdbx_strand_id
1 'polypeptide(L)'
;MKAPGLPADQQFFADLFSGLVLNPQLLGRVWFASQPASLPVGSLCIDFPRLDIVLRGEYGNLLEAKQQRLVEGEMLFIPARAANLPVNNKPVMLLSLVFAPTWLGLSFYDSRTTSLLHPARQIQLPSLQRGEGEAMLTALTHLSRSPLEQNIIQPLVLSLLHLCRNVVNMPPGNSQPRGDFLYHSICNWVQDNYAQPLTRESVAQFFNITPNHLSKLFAQHGTMGFIEYVRWV
;
A
#
# COMPACT_ATOMS: atom_id res chain seq x y z
N MET A 1 0.10 -29.59 -18.14
CA MET A 1 1.25 -28.69 -17.90
C MET A 1 1.05 -28.07 -16.53
N LYS A 2 1.99 -28.22 -15.58
CA LYS A 2 1.91 -27.52 -14.29
C LYS A 2 1.93 -26.02 -14.59
N ALA A 3 0.96 -25.27 -14.04
CA ALA A 3 1.02 -23.82 -14.09
C ALA A 3 2.40 -23.37 -13.54
N PRO A 4 3.09 -22.41 -14.18
CA PRO A 4 4.33 -21.89 -13.63
C PRO A 4 4.04 -21.37 -12.22
N GLY A 5 4.79 -21.86 -11.23
CA GLY A 5 4.65 -21.41 -9.85
C GLY A 5 4.97 -19.93 -9.70
N LEU A 6 4.57 -19.33 -8.58
CA LEU A 6 4.91 -17.93 -8.28
C LEU A 6 6.43 -17.75 -8.20
N PRO A 7 6.97 -16.57 -8.57
CA PRO A 7 8.35 -16.20 -8.30
C PRO A 7 8.70 -16.39 -6.82
N ALA A 8 9.96 -16.73 -6.51
CA ALA A 8 10.36 -17.15 -5.16
C ALA A 8 9.97 -16.15 -4.04
N ASP A 9 10.21 -14.85 -4.24
CA ASP A 9 9.83 -13.84 -3.25
C ASP A 9 8.31 -13.65 -3.17
N GLN A 10 7.61 -13.73 -4.31
CA GLN A 10 6.14 -13.67 -4.33
C GLN A 10 5.53 -14.87 -3.60
N GLN A 11 6.10 -16.07 -3.75
CA GLN A 11 5.69 -17.26 -3.01
C GLN A 11 5.92 -17.09 -1.50
N PHE A 12 7.08 -16.54 -1.10
CA PHE A 12 7.37 -16.24 0.31
C PHE A 12 6.28 -15.33 0.92
N PHE A 13 5.92 -14.25 0.24
CA PHE A 13 4.85 -13.37 0.73
C PHE A 13 3.48 -14.07 0.70
N ALA A 14 3.18 -14.91 -0.30
CA ALA A 14 1.93 -15.67 -0.35
C ALA A 14 1.75 -16.60 0.88
N ASP A 15 2.83 -17.26 1.27
CA ASP A 15 2.87 -18.14 2.45
C ASP A 15 2.72 -17.32 3.73
N LEU A 16 3.44 -16.19 3.83
CA LEU A 16 3.36 -15.27 4.96
C LEU A 16 1.93 -14.71 5.16
N PHE A 17 1.29 -14.24 4.09
CA PHE A 17 -0.10 -13.78 4.15
C PHE A 17 -1.06 -14.90 4.50
N SER A 18 -0.84 -16.13 4.03
CA SER A 18 -1.68 -17.26 4.42
C SER A 18 -1.56 -17.53 5.92
N GLY A 19 -0.36 -17.44 6.51
CA GLY A 19 -0.19 -17.52 7.96
C GLY A 19 -0.94 -16.41 8.72
N LEU A 20 -0.80 -15.15 8.30
CA LEU A 20 -1.42 -14.00 8.95
C LEU A 20 -2.95 -14.03 8.88
N VAL A 21 -3.48 -14.29 7.67
CA VAL A 21 -4.90 -14.19 7.37
C VAL A 21 -5.68 -15.39 7.92
N LEU A 22 -5.07 -16.58 7.96
CA LEU A 22 -5.72 -17.78 8.52
C LEU A 22 -5.69 -17.83 10.05
N ASN A 23 -4.93 -16.94 10.70
CA ASN A 23 -4.82 -16.86 12.15
C ASN A 23 -5.16 -15.44 12.65
N PRO A 24 -6.38 -14.93 12.41
CA PRO A 24 -6.77 -13.56 12.77
C PRO A 24 -6.66 -13.29 14.27
N GLN A 25 -6.73 -14.32 15.12
CA GLN A 25 -6.52 -14.24 16.56
C GLN A 25 -5.10 -13.82 16.97
N LEU A 26 -4.13 -13.95 16.06
CA LEU A 26 -2.75 -13.50 16.28
C LEU A 26 -2.57 -12.03 15.89
N LEU A 27 -3.54 -11.42 15.21
CA LEU A 27 -3.52 -9.99 14.91
C LEU A 27 -3.95 -9.21 16.15
N GLY A 28 -3.01 -8.45 16.67
CA GLY A 28 -3.17 -7.61 17.85
C GLY A 28 -3.72 -6.23 17.51
N ARG A 29 -3.45 -5.29 18.41
CA ARG A 29 -3.91 -3.91 18.30
C ARG A 29 -3.32 -3.21 17.08
N VAL A 30 -4.12 -2.35 16.44
CA VAL A 30 -3.66 -1.42 15.41
C VAL A 30 -3.41 -0.04 16.02
N TRP A 31 -2.18 0.40 15.94
CA TRP A 31 -1.70 1.74 16.29
C TRP A 31 -1.72 2.63 15.06
N PHE A 32 -1.79 3.95 15.26
CA PHE A 32 -1.87 4.93 14.18
C PHE A 32 -0.77 5.96 14.32
N ALA A 33 0.14 6.06 13.36
CA ALA A 33 1.08 7.16 13.34
C ALA A 33 0.37 8.48 13.01
N SER A 34 0.92 9.58 13.51
CA SER A 34 0.41 10.93 13.29
C SER A 34 1.39 11.78 12.47
N GLN A 35 0.92 12.94 12.04
CA GLN A 35 1.78 13.96 11.45
C GLN A 35 2.41 14.80 12.57
N PRO A 36 3.72 14.69 12.82
CA PRO A 36 4.36 15.48 13.86
C PRO A 36 4.51 16.94 13.39
N ALA A 37 4.55 17.89 14.33
CA ALA A 37 4.74 19.31 14.03
C ALA A 37 6.11 19.61 13.41
N SER A 38 7.12 18.80 13.73
CA SER A 38 8.44 18.80 13.11
C SER A 38 8.87 17.35 12.83
N LEU A 39 9.69 17.15 11.80
CA LEU A 39 10.21 15.82 11.44
C LEU A 39 11.65 15.69 11.94
N PRO A 40 11.89 14.94 13.04
CA PRO A 40 13.25 14.62 13.46
C PRO A 40 14.04 13.90 12.37
N VAL A 41 15.37 14.04 12.41
CA VAL A 41 16.27 13.30 11.51
C VAL A 41 16.05 11.80 11.66
N GLY A 42 15.97 11.09 10.53
CA GLY A 42 15.70 9.65 10.49
C GLY A 42 14.21 9.28 10.47
N SER A 43 13.31 10.26 10.53
CA SER A 43 11.87 10.01 10.38
C SER A 43 11.56 9.53 8.97
N LEU A 44 10.74 8.51 8.86
CA LEU A 44 10.19 8.03 7.60
C LEU A 44 8.83 8.70 7.38
N CYS A 45 8.75 9.56 6.38
CA CYS A 45 7.52 10.20 5.90
C CYS A 45 7.45 9.98 4.40
N ILE A 46 6.39 9.33 3.93
CA ILE A 46 6.17 9.03 2.52
C ILE A 46 4.75 9.44 2.12
N ASP A 47 4.53 9.66 0.82
CA ASP A 47 3.23 10.14 0.30
C ASP A 47 2.15 9.05 0.25
N PHE A 48 2.49 7.81 0.59
CA PHE A 48 1.58 6.66 0.50
C PHE A 48 1.26 6.08 1.88
N PRO A 49 0.02 5.59 2.12
CA PRO A 49 -0.30 4.86 3.33
C PRO A 49 0.60 3.63 3.49
N ARG A 50 0.94 3.31 4.75
CA ARG A 50 1.75 2.15 5.11
C ARG A 50 1.11 1.36 6.24
N LEU A 51 1.26 0.05 6.21
CA LEU A 51 0.92 -0.83 7.32
C LEU A 51 2.16 -1.66 7.68
N ASP A 52 2.65 -1.48 8.91
CA ASP A 52 3.74 -2.27 9.46
C ASP A 52 3.15 -3.28 10.47
N ILE A 53 3.54 -4.55 10.36
CA ILE A 53 3.03 -5.67 11.17
C ILE A 53 4.22 -6.33 11.85
N VAL A 54 4.20 -6.38 13.19
CA VAL A 54 5.23 -7.06 13.97
C VAL A 54 4.97 -8.55 13.95
N LEU A 55 5.73 -9.29 13.15
CA LEU A 55 5.60 -10.74 13.04
C LEU A 55 6.24 -11.47 14.21
N ARG A 56 7.29 -10.87 14.80
CA ARG A 56 7.99 -11.39 15.97
C ARG A 56 8.88 -10.31 16.58
N GLY A 57 9.04 -10.32 17.90
CA GLY A 57 9.95 -9.41 18.61
C GLY A 57 9.29 -8.09 18.96
N GLU A 58 10.07 -7.00 18.96
CA GLU A 58 9.59 -5.67 19.36
C GLU A 58 9.99 -4.59 18.34
N TYR A 59 8.99 -3.85 17.87
CA TYR A 59 9.15 -2.68 17.01
C TYR A 59 8.83 -1.41 17.79
N GLY A 60 9.46 -0.27 17.49
CA GLY A 60 9.17 0.98 18.17
C GLY A 60 9.05 2.15 17.20
N ASN A 61 8.18 3.10 17.53
CA ASN A 61 8.06 4.41 16.91
C ASN A 61 8.29 5.49 17.98
N LEU A 62 9.34 6.30 17.85
CA LEU A 62 9.67 7.34 18.85
C LEU A 62 8.78 8.58 18.78
N LEU A 63 8.04 8.77 17.69
CA LEU A 63 7.22 9.98 17.52
C LEU A 63 6.00 9.99 18.44
N GLU A 64 5.58 8.83 18.95
CA GLU A 64 4.48 8.71 19.90
C GLU A 64 4.85 7.86 21.10
N ALA A 65 4.69 8.41 22.31
CA ALA A 65 5.08 7.74 23.55
C ALA A 65 4.41 6.36 23.73
N LYS A 66 3.16 6.21 23.28
CA LYS A 66 2.42 4.93 23.35
C LYS A 66 2.86 3.90 22.32
N GLN A 67 3.65 4.31 21.33
CA GLN A 67 4.10 3.48 20.21
C GLN A 67 5.59 3.13 20.31
N GLN A 68 6.24 3.42 21.43
CA GLN A 68 7.64 3.09 21.64
C GLN A 68 7.90 1.59 21.72
N ARG A 69 6.85 0.78 21.94
CA ARG A 69 6.92 -0.67 22.02
C ARG A 69 5.65 -1.31 21.45
N LEU A 70 5.77 -1.81 20.23
CA LEU A 70 4.82 -2.69 19.58
C LEU A 70 5.35 -4.13 19.64
N VAL A 71 4.52 -5.06 20.08
CA VAL A 71 4.88 -6.48 20.24
C VAL A 71 4.31 -7.34 19.12
N GLU A 72 4.65 -8.62 19.11
CA GLU A 72 4.15 -9.60 18.15
C GLU A 72 2.62 -9.53 17.98
N GLY A 73 2.19 -9.50 16.72
CA GLY A 73 0.79 -9.36 16.32
C GLY A 73 0.31 -7.92 16.23
N GLU A 74 0.93 -6.97 16.94
CA GLU A 74 0.55 -5.56 16.84
C GLU A 74 0.98 -4.94 15.51
N MET A 75 0.21 -3.92 15.12
CA MET A 75 0.32 -3.29 13.81
C MET A 75 0.42 -1.78 13.97
N LEU A 76 1.13 -1.13 13.06
CA LEU A 76 1.20 0.31 12.94
C LEU A 76 0.70 0.72 11.56
N PHE A 77 -0.47 1.35 11.51
CA PHE A 77 -0.94 2.03 10.31
C PHE A 77 -0.38 3.46 10.29
N ILE A 78 0.29 3.81 9.20
CA ILE A 78 0.80 5.17 8.96
C ILE A 78 0.02 5.73 7.77
N PRO A 79 -0.88 6.71 8.00
CA PRO A 79 -1.56 7.42 6.93
C PRO A 79 -0.57 8.08 5.96
N ALA A 80 -1.02 8.39 4.74
CA ALA A 80 -0.23 9.15 3.79
C ALA A 80 0.30 10.44 4.45
N ARG A 81 1.60 10.71 4.25
CA ARG A 81 2.32 11.88 4.80
C ARG A 81 2.38 11.94 6.33
N ALA A 82 1.88 10.95 7.05
CA ALA A 82 2.22 10.76 8.46
C ALA A 82 3.64 10.19 8.56
N ALA A 83 4.25 10.35 9.74
CA ALA A 83 5.63 9.94 9.94
C ALA A 83 5.75 8.94 11.08
N ASN A 84 6.76 8.11 11.00
CA ASN A 84 7.24 7.32 12.13
C ASN A 84 8.77 7.40 12.20
N LEU A 85 9.30 7.27 13.41
CA LEU A 85 10.74 7.21 13.66
C LEU A 85 11.05 5.82 14.24
N PRO A 86 11.44 4.85 13.40
CA PRO A 86 11.63 3.47 13.82
C PRO A 86 12.78 3.34 14.83
N VAL A 87 12.60 2.47 15.83
CA VAL A 87 13.62 2.08 16.81
C VAL A 87 14.07 0.66 16.55
N ASN A 88 15.38 0.44 16.44
CA ASN A 88 15.97 -0.87 16.12
C ASN A 88 16.74 -1.48 17.29
N ASN A 89 16.43 -1.10 18.52
CA ASN A 89 17.22 -1.51 19.69
C ASN A 89 16.98 -2.98 20.08
N LYS A 90 15.90 -3.59 19.58
CA LYS A 90 15.53 -4.98 19.83
C LYS A 90 15.37 -5.76 18.52
N PRO A 91 15.57 -7.09 18.55
CA PRO A 91 15.35 -7.94 17.39
C PRO A 91 13.86 -7.94 17.00
N VAL A 92 13.58 -7.80 15.71
CA VAL A 92 12.23 -7.74 15.16
C VAL A 92 12.17 -8.38 13.77
N MET A 93 11.10 -9.12 13.51
CA MET A 93 10.66 -9.49 12.17
C MET A 93 9.45 -8.63 11.82
N LEU A 94 9.57 -7.82 10.77
CA LEU A 94 8.56 -6.83 10.39
C LEU A 94 8.10 -7.08 8.96
N LEU A 95 6.79 -7.13 8.75
CA LEU A 95 6.20 -7.03 7.42
C LEU A 95 5.70 -5.60 7.22
N SER A 96 6.19 -4.93 6.19
CA SER A 96 5.76 -3.58 5.81
C SER A 96 5.06 -3.61 4.46
N LEU A 97 3.87 -3.02 4.41
CA LEU A 97 3.05 -2.90 3.21
C LEU A 97 2.92 -1.42 2.86
N VAL A 98 3.29 -1.05 1.63
CA VAL A 98 3.11 0.31 1.09
C VAL A 98 2.02 0.28 0.03
N PHE A 99 1.03 1.14 0.17
CA PHE A 99 -0.15 1.19 -0.68
C PHE A 99 -0.10 2.38 -1.63
N ALA A 100 0.54 2.22 -2.78
CA ALA A 100 0.48 3.23 -3.82
C ALA A 100 -0.75 3.00 -4.73
N PRO A 101 -1.24 4.04 -5.43
CA PRO A 101 -2.40 3.90 -6.33
C PRO A 101 -2.21 2.79 -7.38
N THR A 102 -0.97 2.61 -7.83
CA THR A 102 -0.62 1.73 -8.95
C THR A 102 0.11 0.46 -8.52
N TRP A 103 0.62 0.38 -7.29
CA TRP A 103 1.37 -0.78 -6.83
C TRP A 103 1.23 -1.03 -5.34
N LEU A 104 1.29 -2.31 -4.97
CA LEU A 104 1.43 -2.78 -3.60
C LEU A 104 2.90 -3.15 -3.38
N GLY A 105 3.56 -2.42 -2.48
CA GLY A 105 4.93 -2.71 -2.07
C GLY A 105 4.92 -3.59 -0.85
N LEU A 106 5.69 -4.68 -0.88
CA LEU A 106 5.84 -5.60 0.24
C LEU A 106 7.30 -5.71 0.59
N SER A 107 7.63 -5.42 1.84
CA SER A 107 8.98 -5.48 2.38
C SER A 107 8.98 -6.31 3.65
N PHE A 108 9.85 -7.30 3.71
CA PHE A 108 10.09 -8.10 4.90
C PHE A 108 11.45 -7.74 5.48
N TYR A 109 11.47 -7.37 6.75
CA TYR A 109 12.69 -7.05 7.49
C TYR A 109 12.92 -8.07 8.59
N ASP A 110 14.18 -8.46 8.76
CA ASP A 110 14.63 -9.28 9.87
C ASP A 110 15.85 -8.60 10.52
N SER A 111 15.62 -7.89 11.62
CA SER A 111 16.67 -7.12 12.28
C SER A 111 17.74 -7.99 12.96
N ARG A 112 17.51 -9.30 13.06
CA ARG A 112 18.48 -10.27 13.60
C ARG A 112 19.59 -10.56 12.61
N THR A 113 19.30 -10.44 11.31
CA THR A 113 20.23 -10.79 10.23
C THR A 113 20.70 -9.57 9.44
N THR A 114 19.90 -8.50 9.38
CA THR A 114 20.21 -7.29 8.61
C THR A 114 19.66 -6.04 9.31
N SER A 115 20.05 -4.83 8.94
CA SER A 115 19.48 -3.60 9.53
C SER A 115 18.05 -3.34 9.01
N LEU A 116 17.14 -2.70 9.76
CA LEU A 116 15.83 -2.25 9.21
C LEU A 116 15.95 -1.20 8.09
N LEU A 117 17.18 -0.78 7.76
CA LEU A 117 17.46 0.04 6.59
C LEU A 117 17.31 -0.74 5.26
N HIS A 118 17.51 -2.06 5.28
CA HIS A 118 17.46 -2.89 4.08
C HIS A 118 16.53 -4.08 4.31
N PRO A 119 15.48 -4.26 3.50
CA PRO A 119 14.61 -5.42 3.62
C PRO A 119 15.36 -6.70 3.24
N ALA A 120 15.11 -7.79 3.97
CA ALA A 120 15.63 -9.11 3.64
C ALA A 120 14.96 -9.69 2.38
N ARG A 121 13.70 -9.32 2.13
CA ARG A 121 12.98 -9.59 0.89
C ARG A 121 12.08 -8.41 0.55
N GLN A 122 11.98 -8.07 -0.73
CA GLN A 122 11.12 -6.99 -1.19
C GLN A 122 10.57 -7.30 -2.58
N ILE A 123 9.27 -7.06 -2.77
CA ILE A 123 8.63 -7.12 -4.07
C ILE A 123 7.68 -5.94 -4.26
N GLN A 124 7.41 -5.60 -5.52
CA GLN A 124 6.33 -4.70 -5.90
C GLN A 124 5.39 -5.46 -6.83
N LEU A 125 4.11 -5.41 -6.51
CA LEU A 125 3.06 -6.05 -7.30
C LEU A 125 2.11 -4.98 -7.84
N PRO A 126 1.54 -5.15 -9.03
CA PRO A 126 0.47 -4.28 -9.51
C PRO A 126 -0.66 -4.24 -8.48
N SER A 127 -1.09 -3.03 -8.11
CA SER A 127 -2.19 -2.87 -7.17
C SER A 127 -3.49 -3.31 -7.86
N LEU A 128 -4.23 -4.25 -7.26
CA LEU A 128 -5.64 -4.46 -7.57
C LEU A 128 -6.53 -3.63 -6.64
N GLN A 129 -6.12 -2.42 -6.27
CA GLN A 129 -7.04 -1.47 -5.63
C GLN A 129 -8.16 -1.15 -6.62
N ARG A 130 -9.15 -2.04 -6.67
CA ARG A 130 -10.54 -1.70 -6.94
C ARG A 130 -10.92 -0.70 -5.86
N GLY A 131 -11.83 0.25 -6.13
CA GLY A 131 -12.19 1.32 -5.19
C GLY A 131 -12.46 0.86 -3.74
N GLU A 132 -12.80 -0.42 -3.53
CA GLU A 132 -12.78 -1.11 -2.22
C GLU A 132 -11.50 -0.88 -1.41
N GLY A 133 -10.31 -1.15 -1.95
CA GLY A 133 -9.05 -1.03 -1.21
C GLY A 133 -8.75 0.43 -0.82
N GLU A 134 -9.03 1.36 -1.72
CA GLU A 134 -8.91 2.79 -1.46
C GLU A 134 -9.92 3.26 -0.40
N ALA A 135 -11.18 2.80 -0.48
CA ALA A 135 -12.20 3.09 0.51
C ALA A 135 -11.81 2.56 1.90
N MET A 136 -11.20 1.38 1.98
CA MET A 136 -10.70 0.81 3.23
C MET A 136 -9.52 1.60 3.81
N LEU A 137 -8.57 2.02 2.97
CA LEU A 137 -7.46 2.89 3.39
C LEU A 137 -7.96 4.27 3.85
N THR A 138 -8.98 4.80 3.18
CA THR A 138 -9.65 6.05 3.55
C THR A 138 -10.36 5.90 4.89
N ALA A 139 -11.12 4.81 5.08
CA ALA A 139 -11.78 4.50 6.34
C ALA A 139 -10.78 4.32 7.49
N LEU A 140 -9.66 3.63 7.28
CA LEU A 140 -8.57 3.52 8.26
C LEU A 140 -7.98 4.89 8.60
N THR A 141 -7.76 5.74 7.60
CA THR A 141 -7.27 7.10 7.80
C THR A 141 -8.24 7.93 8.65
N HIS A 142 -9.55 7.81 8.44
CA HIS A 142 -10.55 8.46 9.30
C HIS A 142 -10.57 7.88 10.72
N LEU A 143 -10.48 6.55 10.85
CA LEU A 143 -10.44 5.86 12.15
C LEU A 143 -9.19 6.18 12.98
N SER A 144 -8.14 6.75 12.38
CA SER A 144 -6.98 7.29 13.12
C SER A 144 -7.37 8.33 14.16
N ARG A 145 -8.52 9.01 13.98
CA ARG A 145 -9.08 9.98 14.94
C ARG A 145 -9.80 9.33 16.12
N SER A 146 -10.10 8.02 16.02
CA SER A 146 -10.79 7.23 17.05
C SER A 146 -10.06 5.90 17.28
N PRO A 147 -8.78 5.92 17.70
CA PRO A 147 -7.92 4.73 17.78
C PRO A 147 -8.31 3.72 18.88
N LEU A 148 -9.37 4.01 19.63
CA LEU A 148 -9.94 3.12 20.64
C LEU A 148 -10.96 2.13 20.06
N GLU A 149 -11.49 2.39 18.86
CA GLU A 149 -12.49 1.56 18.18
C GLU A 149 -11.89 0.30 17.53
N GLN A 150 -11.09 -0.45 18.30
CA GLN A 150 -10.34 -1.62 17.81
C GLN A 150 -11.25 -2.72 17.25
N ASN A 151 -12.48 -2.82 17.76
CA ASN A 151 -13.50 -3.76 17.26
C ASN A 151 -13.95 -3.46 15.82
N ILE A 152 -13.72 -2.24 15.32
CA ILE A 152 -13.97 -1.86 13.93
C ILE A 152 -12.66 -1.88 13.14
N ILE A 153 -11.59 -1.37 13.74
CA ILE A 153 -10.29 -1.22 13.08
C ILE A 153 -9.66 -2.57 12.73
N GLN A 154 -9.64 -3.53 13.67
CA GLN A 154 -9.00 -4.83 13.44
C GLN A 154 -9.66 -5.62 12.31
N PRO A 155 -11.00 -5.79 12.26
CA PRO A 155 -11.65 -6.45 11.11
C PRO A 155 -11.41 -5.73 9.78
N LEU A 156 -11.32 -4.41 9.78
CA LEU A 156 -11.04 -3.63 8.57
C LEU A 156 -9.61 -3.88 8.06
N VAL A 157 -8.61 -3.91 8.97
CA VAL A 157 -7.23 -4.27 8.61
C VAL A 157 -7.15 -5.72 8.14
N LEU A 158 -7.81 -6.66 8.82
CA LEU A 158 -7.86 -8.06 8.37
C LEU A 158 -8.44 -8.18 6.95
N SER A 159 -9.53 -7.46 6.67
CA SER A 159 -10.13 -7.41 5.33
C SER A 159 -9.14 -6.84 4.29
N LEU A 160 -8.37 -5.81 4.65
CA LEU A 160 -7.31 -5.26 3.79
C LEU A 160 -6.19 -6.29 3.53
N LEU A 161 -5.82 -7.09 4.54
CA LEU A 161 -4.85 -8.18 4.38
C LEU A 161 -5.38 -9.30 3.49
N HIS A 162 -6.68 -9.60 3.51
CA HIS A 162 -7.30 -10.51 2.55
C HIS A 162 -7.18 -10.00 1.10
N LEU A 163 -7.39 -8.70 0.88
CA LEU A 163 -7.18 -8.09 -0.44
C LEU A 163 -5.70 -8.21 -0.88
N CYS A 164 -4.76 -7.91 0.01
CA CYS A 164 -3.34 -8.05 -0.27
C CYS A 164 -2.98 -9.50 -0.61
N ARG A 165 -3.52 -10.47 0.13
CA ARG A 165 -3.34 -11.90 -0.15
C ARG A 165 -3.82 -12.27 -1.55
N ASN A 166 -4.94 -11.71 -2.01
CA ASN A 166 -5.43 -11.96 -3.37
C ASN A 166 -4.45 -11.42 -4.43
N VAL A 167 -3.90 -10.21 -4.23
CA VAL A 167 -2.88 -9.62 -5.11
C VAL A 167 -1.63 -10.51 -5.17
N VAL A 168 -1.14 -10.96 -4.02
CA VAL A 168 0.10 -11.75 -3.93
C VAL A 168 -0.06 -13.14 -4.55
N ASN A 169 -1.24 -13.74 -4.49
CA ASN A 169 -1.51 -15.05 -5.09
C ASN A 169 -1.80 -14.99 -6.60
N MET A 170 -1.87 -13.80 -7.21
CA MET A 170 -2.10 -13.67 -8.64
C MET A 170 -0.85 -14.08 -9.45
N PRO A 171 -0.98 -15.00 -10.43
CA PRO A 171 0.15 -15.39 -11.26
C PRO A 171 0.71 -14.19 -12.05
N PRO A 172 2.04 -14.10 -12.24
CA PRO A 172 2.64 -13.08 -13.08
C PRO A 172 2.10 -13.20 -14.52
N GLY A 173 1.51 -12.13 -15.04
CA GLY A 173 0.86 -12.10 -16.36
C GLY A 173 -0.66 -12.29 -16.35
N ASN A 174 -1.25 -12.62 -15.20
CA ASN A 174 -2.72 -12.59 -14.99
C ASN A 174 -3.19 -11.25 -14.38
N SER A 175 -2.25 -10.32 -14.18
CA SER A 175 -2.55 -8.90 -13.95
C SER A 175 -3.40 -8.39 -15.11
N GLN A 176 -4.43 -7.58 -14.81
CA GLN A 176 -5.32 -6.96 -15.80
C GLN A 176 -4.54 -6.49 -17.05
N PRO A 177 -5.13 -6.59 -18.26
CA PRO A 177 -4.47 -6.12 -19.47
C PRO A 177 -3.95 -4.71 -19.21
N ARG A 178 -2.66 -4.48 -19.50
CA ARG A 178 -1.93 -3.23 -19.18
C ARG A 178 -2.71 -1.94 -19.49
N GLY A 179 -3.67 -2.00 -20.42
CA GLY A 179 -4.60 -0.92 -20.74
C GLY A 179 -5.55 -0.51 -19.60
N ASP A 180 -6.16 -1.45 -18.88
CA ASP A 180 -7.07 -1.14 -17.76
C ASP A 180 -6.34 -0.37 -16.65
N PHE A 181 -5.15 -0.85 -16.30
CA PHE A 181 -4.34 -0.25 -15.26
C PHE A 181 -3.83 1.14 -15.65
N LEU A 182 -3.34 1.27 -16.89
CA LEU A 182 -2.91 2.55 -17.43
C LEU A 182 -4.07 3.55 -17.47
N TYR A 183 -5.28 3.09 -17.80
CA TYR A 183 -6.48 3.93 -17.82
C TYR A 183 -6.77 4.52 -16.44
N HIS A 184 -6.87 3.69 -15.40
CA HIS A 184 -7.13 4.15 -14.04
C HIS A 184 -6.01 5.05 -13.50
N SER A 185 -4.75 4.72 -13.81
CA SER A 185 -3.59 5.55 -13.43
C SER A 185 -3.69 6.97 -14.01
N ILE A 186 -4.16 7.09 -15.25
CA ILE A 186 -4.35 8.37 -15.92
C ILE A 186 -5.55 9.12 -15.34
N CYS A 187 -6.66 8.43 -15.05
CA CYS A 187 -7.83 9.01 -14.38
C CYS A 187 -7.45 9.65 -13.04
N ASN A 188 -6.77 8.91 -12.16
CA ASN A 188 -6.36 9.41 -10.85
C ASN A 188 -5.43 10.62 -10.98
N TRP A 189 -4.44 10.55 -11.88
CA TRP A 189 -3.52 11.67 -12.08
C TRP A 189 -4.23 12.92 -12.63
N VAL A 190 -5.19 12.76 -13.54
CA VAL A 190 -6.00 13.89 -14.06
C VAL A 190 -6.81 14.52 -12.92
N GLN A 191 -7.41 13.72 -12.05
CA GLN A 191 -8.14 14.20 -10.87
C GLN A 191 -7.25 14.94 -9.87
N ASP A 192 -6.00 14.52 -9.70
CA ASP A 192 -5.06 15.22 -8.82
C ASP A 192 -4.50 16.52 -9.45
N ASN A 193 -4.57 16.65 -10.78
CA ASN A 193 -3.96 17.76 -11.54
C ASN A 193 -4.98 18.60 -12.32
N TYR A 194 -6.27 18.48 -12.03
CA TYR A 194 -7.37 19.14 -12.75
C TYR A 194 -7.29 20.68 -12.75
N ALA A 195 -6.61 21.26 -11.76
CA ALA A 195 -6.41 22.70 -11.66
C ALA A 195 -5.41 23.27 -12.70
N GLN A 196 -4.68 22.40 -13.42
CA GLN A 196 -3.75 22.79 -14.47
C GLN A 196 -4.38 22.63 -15.87
N PRO A 197 -3.90 23.38 -16.88
CA PRO A 197 -4.35 23.17 -18.26
C PRO A 197 -3.85 21.81 -18.78
N LEU A 198 -4.72 20.80 -18.69
CA LEU A 198 -4.44 19.44 -19.15
C LEU A 198 -4.75 19.31 -20.64
N THR A 199 -3.76 18.90 -21.43
CA THR A 199 -3.94 18.57 -22.84
C THR A 199 -3.68 17.09 -23.06
N ARG A 200 -4.26 16.53 -24.12
CA ARG A 200 -4.04 15.12 -24.48
C ARG A 200 -2.56 14.84 -24.73
N GLU A 201 -1.86 15.82 -25.30
CA GLU A 201 -0.45 15.75 -25.62
C GLU A 201 0.41 15.77 -24.35
N SER A 202 0.11 16.65 -23.38
CA SER A 202 0.89 16.73 -22.14
C SER A 202 0.72 15.49 -21.26
N VAL A 203 -0.51 14.97 -21.15
CA VAL A 203 -0.78 13.75 -20.37
C VAL A 203 -0.19 12.51 -21.03
N ALA A 204 -0.30 12.37 -22.36
CA ALA A 204 0.31 11.27 -23.08
C ALA A 204 1.85 11.26 -22.90
N GLN A 205 2.47 12.45 -22.96
CA GLN A 205 3.90 12.60 -22.72
C GLN A 205 4.30 12.20 -21.29
N PHE A 206 3.55 12.62 -20.27
CA PHE A 206 3.81 12.28 -18.87
C PHE A 206 3.79 10.77 -18.62
N PHE A 207 2.80 10.08 -19.19
CA PHE A 207 2.65 8.62 -19.08
C PHE A 207 3.51 7.83 -20.09
N ASN A 208 4.35 8.51 -20.87
CA ASN A 208 5.21 7.93 -21.89
C ASN A 208 4.45 7.04 -22.91
N ILE A 209 3.29 7.54 -23.36
CA ILE A 209 2.45 6.91 -24.38
C ILE A 209 2.16 7.87 -25.53
N THR A 210 1.63 7.35 -26.64
CA THR A 210 1.20 8.23 -27.75
C THR A 210 -0.17 8.86 -27.46
N PRO A 211 -0.44 10.08 -27.93
CA PRO A 211 -1.77 10.72 -27.80
C PRO A 211 -2.90 9.87 -28.41
N ASN A 212 -2.60 9.09 -29.44
CA ASN A 212 -3.56 8.17 -30.06
C ASN A 212 -3.81 6.93 -29.20
N HIS A 213 -2.78 6.42 -28.52
CA HIS A 213 -2.95 5.34 -27.54
C HIS A 213 -3.79 5.82 -26.36
N LEU A 214 -3.56 7.03 -25.85
CA LEU A 214 -4.38 7.66 -24.80
C LEU A 214 -5.86 7.76 -25.20
N SER A 215 -6.16 8.25 -26.40
CA SER A 215 -7.55 8.31 -26.89
C SER A 215 -8.19 6.93 -27.02
N LYS A 216 -7.45 5.93 -27.55
CA LYS A 216 -7.95 4.54 -27.63
C LYS A 216 -8.20 3.95 -26.25
N LEU A 217 -7.33 4.25 -25.30
CA LEU A 217 -7.43 3.78 -23.92
C LEU A 217 -8.74 4.24 -23.28
N PHE A 218 -9.08 5.53 -23.41
CA PHE A 218 -10.32 6.09 -22.90
C PHE A 218 -11.56 5.59 -23.65
N ALA A 219 -11.46 5.33 -24.95
CA ALA A 219 -12.55 4.76 -25.73
C ALA A 219 -12.80 3.26 -25.42
N GLN A 220 -11.76 2.52 -25.01
CA GLN A 220 -11.84 1.09 -24.73
C GLN A 220 -12.24 0.78 -23.29
N HIS A 221 -11.77 1.60 -22.34
CA HIS A 221 -11.89 1.33 -20.91
C HIS A 221 -12.75 2.36 -20.17
N GLY A 222 -13.07 3.49 -20.79
CA GLY A 222 -13.90 4.55 -20.22
C GLY A 222 -15.29 4.65 -20.85
N THR A 223 -16.19 5.37 -20.18
CA THR A 223 -17.54 5.67 -20.67
C THR A 223 -17.61 6.92 -21.55
N MET A 224 -16.50 7.66 -21.65
CA MET A 224 -16.38 8.93 -22.37
C MET A 224 -14.94 9.13 -22.89
N GLY A 225 -14.77 10.00 -23.87
CA GLY A 225 -13.45 10.31 -24.43
C GLY A 225 -12.55 11.07 -23.44
N PHE A 226 -11.24 11.01 -23.62
CA PHE A 226 -10.28 11.71 -22.73
C PHE A 226 -10.58 13.22 -22.56
N ILE A 227 -10.91 13.93 -23.66
CA ILE A 227 -11.23 15.36 -23.59
C ILE A 227 -12.53 15.61 -22.82
N GLU A 228 -13.51 14.71 -22.97
CA GLU A 228 -14.79 14.80 -22.25
C GLU A 228 -14.57 14.53 -20.76
N TYR A 229 -13.75 13.53 -20.44
CA TYR A 229 -13.36 13.21 -19.07
C TYR A 229 -12.67 14.39 -18.38
N VAL A 230 -11.68 15.02 -19.02
CA VAL A 230 -10.99 16.21 -18.47
C VAL A 230 -11.93 17.40 -18.27
N ARG A 231 -13.00 17.52 -19.06
CA ARG A 231 -14.01 18.58 -18.88
C ARG A 231 -15.05 18.25 -17.81
N TRP A 232 -15.25 16.97 -17.53
CA TRP A 232 -16.21 16.49 -16.55
C TRP A 232 -15.66 16.57 -15.12
N VAL A 233 -14.37 16.26 -14.95
CA VAL A 233 -13.61 16.44 -13.70
C VAL A 233 -13.38 17.92 -13.43
#